data_AF-A0A6J7GQ79-F1
#
_entry.id   AF-A0A6J7GQ79-F1
#
_cell.length_a   1.000
_cell.length_b   1.000
_cell.length_c   1.000
_cell.angle_alpha   90.00
_cell.angle_beta   90.00
_cell.angle_gamma   90.00
#
_symmetry.space_group_name_H-M   'P 1'
#
loop_
_entity.id
_entity.type
_entity.pdbx_description
1 polymer ?
#
loop_
_entity_poly.entity_id
_entity_poly.type
_entity_poly.pdbx_seq_one_letter_code
_entity_poly.pdbx_strand_id
1 'polypeptide(L)'
;MVIEHSTPEKAAQVLANPFYQTVASSFSGTQEYMAMEKLGQLSLDASWDLIVVDTPPSRNALDFLDAPQRLGSFLDGRFIRLLTAPGRGITRVVTSAMSLAMRGVSTVIGSQMLSDASAFVQSLDSMFGGFRERATRTYQLLREDGTSFLVVAAAEPDALREAAFFVERLSAENMPLAGLVVNRTHPTLSSVQADHAATAADLLDRIDDPGAELTAAVLRIHAQRAVTAAREVRLLKRFTGAHPRVPIVGVPSLPFEVSDLAALRAVADQLTRRG
;
A
#
# COMPACT_ATOMS: atom_id res chain seq x y z
N MET A 1 -17.50 3.04 8.14
CA MET A 1 -17.21 2.47 9.49
C MET A 1 -18.27 2.78 10.53
N VAL A 2 -18.29 3.96 11.18
CA VAL A 2 -19.19 4.22 12.32
C VAL A 2 -20.67 4.12 11.92
N ILE A 3 -21.05 4.73 10.78
CA ILE A 3 -22.43 4.73 10.28
C ILE A 3 -22.88 3.33 9.83
N GLU A 4 -21.99 2.54 9.25
CA GLU A 4 -22.33 1.22 8.70
C GLU A 4 -22.40 0.11 9.77
N HIS A 5 -21.72 0.29 10.91
CA HIS A 5 -21.57 -0.74 11.95
C HIS A 5 -22.12 -0.32 13.32
N SER A 6 -22.85 0.79 13.40
CA SER A 6 -23.55 1.25 14.60
C SER A 6 -25.01 1.56 14.31
N THR A 7 -25.83 1.56 15.36
CA THR A 7 -27.14 2.18 15.27
C THR A 7 -26.99 3.66 14.90
N PRO A 8 -27.94 4.27 14.16
CA PRO A 8 -27.85 5.66 13.72
C PRO A 8 -27.54 6.65 14.86
N GLU A 9 -28.14 6.41 16.03
CA GLU A 9 -27.94 7.22 17.25
C GLU A 9 -26.51 7.12 17.78
N LYS A 10 -25.96 5.90 17.82
CA LYS A 10 -24.61 5.63 18.30
C LYS A 10 -23.56 6.12 17.31
N ALA A 11 -23.87 6.09 16.00
CA ALA A 11 -23.04 6.67 14.97
C ALA A 11 -22.95 8.19 15.09
N ALA A 12 -24.08 8.88 15.27
CA ALA A 12 -24.12 10.31 15.49
C ALA A 12 -23.29 10.72 16.72
N GLN A 13 -23.39 9.94 17.81
CA GLN A 13 -22.67 10.20 19.05
C GLN A 13 -21.14 10.07 18.90
N VAL A 14 -20.66 9.06 18.16
CA VAL A 14 -19.23 8.86 17.91
C VAL A 14 -18.68 9.95 16.97
N LEU A 15 -19.42 10.29 15.91
CA LEU A 15 -19.01 11.33 14.95
C LEU A 15 -18.98 12.74 15.59
N ALA A 16 -19.85 13.00 16.56
CA ALA A 16 -19.89 14.26 17.30
C ALA A 16 -18.79 14.37 18.38
N ASN A 17 -18.06 13.30 18.69
CA ASN A 17 -17.07 13.29 19.75
C ASN A 17 -15.79 14.07 19.34
N PRO A 18 -15.38 15.13 20.06
CA PRO A 18 -14.18 15.93 19.72
C PRO A 18 -12.88 15.11 19.74
N PHE A 19 -12.79 14.11 20.62
CA PHE A 19 -11.65 13.18 20.67
C PHE A 19 -11.59 12.32 19.40
N TYR A 20 -12.74 11.81 18.92
CA TYR A 20 -12.79 11.09 17.65
C TYR A 20 -12.35 11.98 16.49
N GLN A 21 -12.85 13.20 16.35
CA GLN A 21 -12.48 14.09 15.24
C GLN A 21 -10.97 14.42 15.22
N THR A 22 -10.37 14.54 16.40
CA THR A 22 -8.94 14.86 16.56
C THR A 22 -8.03 13.65 16.33
N VAL A 23 -8.43 12.46 16.79
CA VAL A 23 -7.61 11.24 16.70
C VAL A 23 -7.88 10.45 15.41
N ALA A 24 -9.11 10.48 14.88
CA ALA A 24 -9.48 9.81 13.63
C ALA A 24 -8.62 10.24 12.44
N SER A 25 -8.23 11.52 12.40
CA SER A 25 -7.37 12.08 11.35
C SER A 25 -5.89 11.72 11.51
N SER A 26 -5.47 11.23 12.68
CA SER A 26 -4.06 10.91 13.01
C SER A 26 -3.77 9.41 13.12
N PHE A 27 -4.76 8.53 12.96
CA PHE A 27 -4.52 7.10 12.81
C PHE A 27 -3.83 6.82 11.46
N SER A 28 -2.49 6.79 11.48
CA SER A 28 -1.69 6.16 10.43
C SER A 28 -2.18 4.73 10.22
N GLY A 29 -2.45 4.32 8.97
CA GLY A 29 -2.99 2.98 8.66
C GLY A 29 -4.51 2.92 8.45
N THR A 30 -5.23 4.04 8.53
CA THR A 30 -6.71 4.04 8.35
C THR A 30 -7.10 3.67 6.92
N GLN A 31 -6.36 4.13 5.91
CA GLN A 31 -6.66 3.84 4.50
C GLN A 31 -6.46 2.35 4.20
N GLU A 32 -5.36 1.80 4.69
CA GLU A 32 -5.01 0.39 4.57
C GLU A 32 -6.05 -0.50 5.26
N TYR A 33 -6.48 -0.12 6.46
CA TYR A 33 -7.55 -0.84 7.14
C TYR A 33 -8.90 -0.71 6.41
N MET A 34 -9.26 0.48 5.89
CA MET A 34 -10.50 0.63 5.10
C MET A 34 -10.49 -0.26 3.86
N ALA A 35 -9.35 -0.40 3.20
CA ALA A 35 -9.19 -1.32 2.08
C ALA A 35 -9.43 -2.78 2.51
N MET A 36 -8.88 -3.21 3.65
CA MET A 36 -9.13 -4.56 4.20
C MET A 36 -10.58 -4.79 4.60
N GLU A 37 -11.23 -3.82 5.25
CA GLU A 37 -12.62 -3.95 5.65
C GLU A 37 -13.53 -4.02 4.41
N LYS A 38 -13.26 -3.17 3.41
CA LYS A 38 -14.03 -3.17 2.17
C LYS A 38 -13.83 -4.46 1.38
N LEU A 39 -12.60 -4.99 1.33
CA LEU A 39 -12.31 -6.30 0.74
C LEU A 39 -13.08 -7.41 1.47
N GLY A 40 -13.09 -7.41 2.80
CA GLY A 40 -13.86 -8.36 3.60
C GLY A 40 -15.36 -8.31 3.28
N GLN A 41 -15.93 -7.12 3.12
CA GLN A 41 -17.33 -6.96 2.71
C GLN A 41 -17.59 -7.48 1.29
N LEU A 42 -16.76 -7.09 0.32
CA LEU A 42 -16.91 -7.49 -1.08
C LEU A 42 -16.73 -9.00 -1.26
N SER A 43 -15.85 -9.64 -0.49
CA SER A 43 -15.64 -11.10 -0.55
C SER A 43 -16.86 -11.93 -0.14
N LEU A 44 -17.79 -11.33 0.63
CA LEU A 44 -19.04 -11.96 1.05
C LEU A 44 -20.18 -11.69 0.06
N ASP A 45 -19.98 -10.76 -0.86
CA ASP A 45 -20.95 -10.39 -1.88
C ASP A 45 -20.78 -11.30 -3.10
N ALA A 46 -21.71 -12.24 -3.27
CA ALA A 46 -21.71 -13.19 -4.38
C ALA A 46 -22.04 -12.57 -5.76
N SER A 47 -22.20 -11.24 -5.85
CA SER A 47 -22.43 -10.55 -7.13
C SER A 47 -21.17 -10.41 -8.00
N TRP A 48 -19.99 -10.68 -7.44
CA TRP A 48 -18.71 -10.58 -8.15
C TRP A 48 -17.99 -11.93 -8.19
N ASP A 49 -17.49 -12.31 -9.37
CA ASP A 49 -16.65 -13.50 -9.56
C ASP A 49 -15.14 -13.20 -9.41
N LEU A 50 -14.74 -11.94 -9.57
CA LEU A 50 -13.38 -11.43 -9.40
C LEU A 50 -13.37 -10.05 -8.75
N ILE A 51 -12.51 -9.88 -7.75
CA ILE A 51 -12.26 -8.60 -7.09
C ILE A 51 -10.80 -8.22 -7.34
N VAL A 52 -10.56 -7.10 -8.04
CA VAL A 52 -9.22 -6.52 -8.21
C VAL A 52 -9.04 -5.41 -7.19
N VAL A 53 -8.05 -5.55 -6.32
CA VAL A 53 -7.78 -4.61 -5.22
C VAL A 53 -6.60 -3.72 -5.57
N ASP A 54 -6.84 -2.42 -5.65
CA ASP A 54 -5.78 -1.42 -5.70
C ASP A 54 -5.36 -1.04 -4.27
N THR A 55 -4.06 -1.09 -4.00
CA THR A 55 -3.51 -0.85 -2.66
C THR A 55 -2.98 0.57 -2.55
N PRO A 56 -3.25 1.29 -1.44
CA PRO A 56 -2.66 2.61 -1.20
C PRO A 56 -1.12 2.60 -1.34
N PRO A 57 -0.52 3.70 -1.82
CA PRO A 57 0.93 3.79 -1.93
C PRO A 57 1.57 3.80 -0.53
N SER A 58 2.26 2.72 -0.15
CA SER A 58 2.96 2.65 1.13
C SER A 58 4.36 2.06 0.96
N ARG A 59 5.36 2.75 1.54
CA ARG A 59 6.75 2.25 1.63
C ARG A 59 6.87 1.01 2.53
N ASN A 60 5.90 0.85 3.44
CA ASN A 60 5.70 -0.38 4.17
C ASN A 60 4.45 -1.05 3.58
N ALA A 61 4.52 -1.56 2.36
CA ALA A 61 3.35 -2.15 1.67
C ALA A 61 2.69 -3.33 2.43
N LEU A 62 3.32 -3.81 3.52
CA LEU A 62 2.79 -4.84 4.42
C LEU A 62 2.36 -4.27 5.78
N ASP A 63 2.52 -2.97 6.04
CA ASP A 63 1.73 -2.28 7.07
C ASP A 63 0.24 -2.44 6.78
N PHE A 64 -0.16 -2.63 5.52
CA PHE A 64 -1.51 -3.06 5.16
C PHE A 64 -1.93 -4.40 5.79
N LEU A 65 -1.00 -5.36 5.88
CA LEU A 65 -1.23 -6.64 6.52
C LEU A 65 -1.14 -6.58 8.04
N ASP A 66 -0.31 -5.68 8.57
CA ASP A 66 -0.07 -5.55 10.01
C ASP A 66 -1.00 -4.53 10.70
N ALA A 67 -1.64 -3.63 9.94
CA ALA A 67 -2.52 -2.57 10.44
C ALA A 67 -3.61 -3.09 11.39
N PRO A 68 -4.26 -4.24 11.13
CA PRO A 68 -5.26 -4.76 12.07
C PRO A 68 -4.67 -5.25 13.39
N GLN A 69 -3.47 -5.82 13.37
CA GLN A 69 -2.77 -6.27 14.58
C GLN A 69 -2.29 -5.06 15.40
N ARG A 70 -1.81 -4.00 14.74
CA ARG A 70 -1.38 -2.74 15.39
C ARG A 70 -2.54 -2.00 16.03
N LEU A 71 -3.68 -1.90 15.34
CA LEU A 71 -4.88 -1.29 15.91
C LEU A 71 -5.43 -2.13 17.08
N GLY A 72 -5.45 -3.46 16.93
CA GLY A 72 -5.85 -4.37 18.01
C GLY A 72 -4.97 -4.27 19.26
N SER A 73 -3.64 -4.25 19.08
CA SER A 73 -2.67 -4.14 20.18
C SER A 73 -2.66 -2.77 20.87
N PHE A 74 -2.95 -1.69 20.14
CA PHE A 74 -3.19 -0.37 20.73
C PHE A 74 -4.38 -0.38 21.70
N LEU A 75 -5.46 -1.06 21.32
CA LEU A 75 -6.69 -1.17 22.11
C LEU A 75 -6.53 -2.12 23.31
N ASP A 76 -5.71 -3.15 23.18
CA ASP A 76 -5.29 -4.01 24.30
C ASP A 76 -4.26 -3.35 25.23
N GLY A 77 -3.81 -2.13 24.90
CA GLY A 77 -2.88 -1.34 25.68
C GLY A 77 -3.39 -1.12 27.11
N ARG A 78 -2.48 -1.29 28.09
CA ARG A 78 -2.77 -1.11 29.52
C ARG A 78 -3.44 0.24 29.85
N PHE A 79 -3.17 1.27 29.03
CA PHE A 79 -3.74 2.60 29.17
C PHE A 79 -5.23 2.66 28.81
N ILE A 80 -5.64 2.06 27.68
CA ILE A 80 -7.05 2.00 27.28
C ILE A 80 -7.85 1.16 28.29
N ARG A 81 -7.32 0.02 28.72
CA ARG A 81 -7.96 -0.81 29.78
C ARG A 81 -8.13 -0.07 31.11
N LEU A 82 -7.19 0.82 31.48
CA LEU A 82 -7.28 1.64 32.68
C LEU A 82 -8.37 2.72 32.58
N LEU A 83 -8.64 3.22 31.37
CA LEU A 83 -9.68 4.22 31.09
C LEU A 83 -11.08 3.59 30.87
N THR A 84 -11.15 2.35 30.37
CA THR A 84 -12.41 1.66 30.09
C THR A 84 -12.93 0.82 31.23
N ALA A 85 -12.10 0.47 32.22
CA ALA A 85 -12.53 -0.29 33.38
C ALA A 85 -13.70 0.45 34.07
N PRO A 86 -14.92 -0.13 34.06
CA PRO A 86 -16.03 0.48 34.76
C PRO A 86 -15.67 0.54 36.24
N GLY A 87 -16.10 1.58 36.94
CA GLY A 87 -15.98 1.71 38.40
C GLY A 87 -16.76 0.65 39.21
N ARG A 88 -16.95 -0.57 38.68
CA ARG A 88 -17.62 -1.70 39.31
C ARG A 88 -16.60 -2.75 39.71
N GLY A 89 -16.04 -2.57 40.91
CA GLY A 89 -15.19 -3.58 41.56
C GLY A 89 -14.27 -3.07 42.66
N ILE A 90 -14.11 -1.76 42.84
CA ILE A 90 -13.25 -1.18 43.88
C ILE A 90 -14.08 -0.86 45.12
N THR A 91 -14.72 -1.88 45.72
CA THR A 91 -15.42 -1.66 47.00
C THR A 91 -14.60 -1.97 48.24
N ARG A 92 -13.37 -2.54 48.19
CA ARG A 92 -12.63 -2.73 49.46
C ARG A 92 -11.15 -2.42 49.59
N VAL A 93 -10.29 -2.33 48.58
CA VAL A 93 -8.88 -1.89 48.83
C VAL A 93 -8.23 -1.22 47.60
N VAL A 94 -8.49 0.06 47.36
CA VAL A 94 -7.54 0.93 46.63
C VAL A 94 -7.53 2.29 47.34
N THR A 95 -6.67 2.37 48.36
CA THR A 95 -6.50 3.51 49.27
C THR A 95 -5.57 4.56 48.65
N SER A 96 -6.14 5.74 48.40
CA SER A 96 -5.50 7.07 48.46
C SER A 96 -4.40 7.46 47.47
N ALA A 97 -3.49 6.57 47.06
CA ALA A 97 -2.37 6.92 46.18
C ALA A 97 -2.78 7.06 44.69
N MET A 98 -3.74 6.24 44.25
CA MET A 98 -4.18 6.19 42.86
C MET A 98 -5.11 7.35 42.47
N SER A 99 -5.87 7.89 43.42
CA SER A 99 -6.75 9.05 43.22
C SER A 99 -5.96 10.38 43.11
N LEU A 100 -4.81 10.49 43.76
CA LEU A 100 -3.88 11.60 43.59
C LEU A 100 -3.17 11.57 42.24
N ALA A 101 -2.75 10.38 41.78
CA ALA A 101 -2.16 10.20 40.45
C ALA A 101 -3.15 10.57 39.32
N MET A 102 -4.41 10.15 39.43
CA MET A 102 -5.47 10.53 38.48
C MET A 102 -5.74 12.04 38.46
N ARG A 103 -5.69 12.73 39.61
CA ARG A 103 -5.81 14.19 39.69
C ARG A 103 -4.64 14.91 39.02
N GLY A 104 -3.41 14.39 39.16
CA GLY A 104 -2.24 14.93 38.49
C GLY A 104 -2.35 14.88 36.97
N VAL A 105 -2.83 13.76 36.42
CA VAL A 105 -3.05 13.59 34.98
C VAL A 105 -4.22 14.45 34.47
N SER A 106 -5.32 14.55 35.22
CA SER A 106 -6.48 15.38 34.82
C SER A 106 -6.18 16.89 34.84
N THR A 107 -5.23 17.32 35.67
CA THR A 107 -4.83 18.74 35.77
C THR A 107 -3.96 19.17 34.60
N VAL A 108 -3.20 18.22 34.00
CA VAL A 108 -2.31 18.49 32.85
C VAL A 108 -3.01 18.29 31.50
N ILE A 109 -3.89 17.30 31.38
CA ILE A 109 -4.57 16.92 30.12
C ILE A 109 -5.97 17.55 29.98
N GLY A 110 -6.57 18.01 31.09
CA GLY A 110 -7.94 18.53 31.14
C GLY A 110 -8.98 17.42 31.37
N SER A 111 -9.86 17.62 32.36
CA SER A 111 -10.91 16.64 32.72
C SER A 111 -11.89 16.35 31.58
N GLN A 112 -12.16 17.35 30.73
CA GLN A 112 -13.04 17.21 29.58
C GLN A 112 -12.48 16.22 28.54
N MET A 113 -11.18 16.31 28.24
CA MET A 113 -10.52 15.41 27.28
C MET A 113 -10.54 13.95 27.74
N LEU A 114 -10.38 13.71 29.05
CA LEU A 114 -10.46 12.37 29.63
C LEU A 114 -11.89 11.81 29.59
N SER A 115 -12.90 12.67 29.82
CA SER A 115 -14.31 12.31 29.72
C SER A 115 -14.67 11.95 28.26
N ASP A 116 -14.25 12.78 27.31
CA ASP A 116 -14.51 12.56 25.88
C ASP A 116 -13.83 11.29 25.37
N ALA A 117 -12.60 11.01 25.81
CA ALA A 117 -11.89 9.77 25.52
C ALA A 117 -12.59 8.54 26.13
N SER A 118 -13.07 8.62 27.37
CA SER A 118 -13.77 7.50 28.02
C SER A 118 -15.11 7.20 27.36
N ALA A 119 -15.88 8.25 27.03
CA ALA A 119 -17.14 8.13 26.29
C ALA A 119 -16.92 7.54 24.89
N PHE A 120 -15.84 7.95 24.22
CA PHE A 120 -15.43 7.39 22.93
C PHE A 120 -15.16 5.88 23.04
N VAL A 121 -14.34 5.42 23.99
CA VAL A 121 -14.02 3.99 24.07
C VAL A 121 -15.24 3.15 24.47
N GLN A 122 -16.10 3.62 25.38
CA GLN A 122 -17.35 2.92 25.71
C GLN A 122 -18.31 2.81 24.51
N SER A 123 -18.36 3.85 23.67
CA SER A 123 -19.15 3.82 22.44
C SER A 123 -18.59 2.84 21.41
N LEU A 124 -17.28 2.56 21.47
CA LEU A 124 -16.55 1.75 20.51
C LEU A 124 -16.34 0.29 20.92
N ASP A 125 -16.42 -0.06 22.20
CA ASP A 125 -16.22 -1.43 22.72
C ASP A 125 -17.10 -2.47 21.98
N SER A 126 -18.35 -2.12 21.67
CA SER A 126 -19.26 -2.98 20.88
C SER A 126 -18.93 -3.05 19.39
N MET A 127 -18.27 -2.03 18.83
CA MET A 127 -17.85 -2.01 17.42
C MET A 127 -16.51 -2.74 17.20
N PHE A 128 -15.61 -2.66 18.19
CA PHE A 128 -14.26 -3.22 18.11
C PHE A 128 -14.16 -4.71 18.49
N GLY A 129 -15.08 -5.25 19.27
CA GLY A 129 -15.09 -6.70 19.56
C GLY A 129 -15.10 -7.57 18.29
N GLY A 130 -15.92 -7.19 17.29
CA GLY A 130 -15.96 -7.86 15.99
C GLY A 130 -14.87 -7.40 14.99
N PHE A 131 -14.18 -6.29 15.26
CA PHE A 131 -13.15 -5.74 14.38
C PHE A 131 -11.98 -6.70 14.21
N ARG A 132 -11.46 -7.25 15.31
CA ARG A 132 -10.31 -8.16 15.27
C ARG A 132 -10.63 -9.45 14.52
N GLU A 133 -11.84 -9.97 14.73
CA GLU A 133 -12.31 -11.18 14.07
C GLU A 133 -12.46 -10.97 12.56
N ARG A 134 -13.08 -9.87 12.12
CA ARG A 134 -13.21 -9.51 10.71
C ARG A 134 -11.85 -9.33 10.04
N ALA A 135 -10.94 -8.60 10.68
CA ALA A 135 -9.63 -8.39 10.10
C ALA A 135 -8.79 -9.68 10.02
N THR A 136 -8.90 -10.56 11.02
CA THR A 136 -8.27 -11.89 10.97
C THR A 136 -8.85 -12.71 9.82
N ARG A 137 -10.17 -12.65 9.61
CA ARG A 137 -10.83 -13.32 8.49
C ARG A 137 -10.37 -12.78 7.14
N THR A 138 -10.35 -11.46 6.95
CA THR A 138 -9.83 -10.87 5.69
C THR A 138 -8.37 -11.26 5.47
N TYR A 139 -7.55 -11.27 6.52
CA TYR A 139 -6.17 -11.71 6.42
C TYR A 139 -6.03 -13.18 6.01
N GLN A 140 -6.92 -14.06 6.50
CA GLN A 140 -6.97 -15.47 6.08
C GLN A 140 -7.38 -15.62 4.61
N LEU A 141 -8.37 -14.85 4.15
CA LEU A 141 -8.79 -14.83 2.74
C LEU A 141 -7.61 -14.53 1.80
N LEU A 142 -6.69 -13.64 2.20
CA LEU A 142 -5.51 -13.31 1.41
C LEU A 142 -4.52 -14.48 1.22
N ARG A 143 -4.63 -15.54 2.03
CA ARG A 143 -3.76 -16.73 1.98
C ARG A 143 -4.42 -17.91 1.27
N GLU A 144 -5.70 -17.80 0.92
CA GLU A 144 -6.43 -18.85 0.21
C GLU A 144 -5.98 -18.94 -1.25
N ASP A 145 -6.07 -20.12 -1.85
CA ASP A 145 -5.66 -20.38 -3.24
C ASP A 145 -6.43 -19.53 -4.28
N GLY A 146 -7.59 -18.99 -3.90
CA GLY A 146 -8.39 -18.05 -4.72
C GLY A 146 -7.83 -16.63 -4.75
N THR A 147 -6.86 -16.30 -3.91
CA THR A 147 -6.19 -14.98 -3.88
C THR A 147 -4.84 -15.07 -4.57
N SER A 148 -4.48 -14.02 -5.31
CA SER A 148 -3.15 -13.89 -5.91
C SER A 148 -2.66 -12.45 -5.85
N PHE A 149 -1.39 -12.28 -5.50
CA PHE A 149 -0.73 -10.98 -5.44
C PHE A 149 0.02 -10.72 -6.74
N LEU A 150 -0.08 -9.49 -7.25
CA LEU A 150 0.71 -9.00 -8.37
C LEU A 150 1.53 -7.81 -7.90
N VAL A 151 2.85 -7.96 -7.86
CA VAL A 151 3.75 -6.88 -7.44
C VAL A 151 4.00 -5.99 -8.64
N VAL A 152 3.89 -4.67 -8.49
CA VAL A 152 4.14 -3.71 -9.56
C VAL A 152 5.28 -2.78 -9.16
N ALA A 153 6.30 -2.67 -9.99
CA ALA A 153 7.45 -1.80 -9.74
C ALA A 153 7.92 -1.12 -11.03
N ALA A 154 8.38 0.13 -10.92
CA ALA A 154 9.12 0.76 -12.01
C ALA A 154 10.49 0.08 -12.19
N ALA A 155 11.08 0.20 -13.37
CA ALA A 155 12.43 -0.30 -13.67
C ALA A 155 13.55 0.57 -13.03
N GLU A 156 13.40 0.90 -11.74
CA GLU A 156 14.30 1.73 -10.95
C GLU A 156 14.85 0.96 -9.73
N PRO A 157 16.07 1.27 -9.24
CA PRO A 157 16.71 0.51 -8.18
C PRO A 157 15.90 0.44 -6.88
N ASP A 158 15.33 1.57 -6.44
CA ASP A 158 14.59 1.63 -5.18
C ASP A 158 13.26 0.88 -5.26
N ALA A 159 12.53 1.05 -6.36
CA ALA A 159 11.27 0.34 -6.60
C ALA A 159 11.47 -1.18 -6.69
N LEU A 160 12.54 -1.65 -7.35
CA LEU A 160 12.85 -3.09 -7.41
C LEU A 160 13.33 -3.65 -6.07
N ARG A 161 13.98 -2.83 -5.22
CA ARG A 161 14.34 -3.23 -3.86
C ARG A 161 13.11 -3.41 -2.98
N GLU A 162 12.16 -2.47 -3.07
CA GLU A 162 10.87 -2.58 -2.39
C GLU A 162 10.06 -3.79 -2.88
N ALA A 163 10.05 -4.04 -4.20
CA ALA A 163 9.42 -5.23 -4.77
C ALA A 163 10.04 -6.53 -4.24
N ALA A 164 11.37 -6.60 -4.13
CA ALA A 164 12.06 -7.77 -3.58
C ALA A 164 11.66 -8.01 -2.12
N PHE A 165 11.65 -6.97 -1.29
CA PHE A 165 11.17 -7.05 0.09
C PHE A 165 9.73 -7.55 0.18
N PHE A 166 8.85 -7.06 -0.72
CA PHE A 166 7.46 -7.48 -0.76
C PHE A 166 7.31 -8.95 -1.14
N VAL A 167 8.04 -9.41 -2.15
CA VAL A 167 8.08 -10.82 -2.57
C VAL A 167 8.54 -11.72 -1.41
N GLU A 168 9.60 -11.33 -0.69
CA GLU A 168 10.10 -12.08 0.45
C GLU A 168 9.05 -12.19 1.56
N ARG A 169 8.33 -11.10 1.86
CA ARG A 169 7.28 -11.14 2.87
C ARG A 169 6.09 -11.98 2.45
N LEU A 170 5.61 -11.87 1.20
CA LEU A 170 4.52 -12.71 0.71
C LEU A 170 4.90 -14.20 0.84
N SER A 171 6.15 -14.54 0.51
CA SER A 171 6.66 -15.89 0.71
C SER A 171 6.71 -16.29 2.19
N ALA A 172 7.12 -15.40 3.10
CA ALA A 172 7.17 -15.68 4.53
C ALA A 172 5.77 -15.87 5.14
N GLU A 173 4.77 -15.17 4.62
CA GLU A 173 3.38 -15.25 5.07
C GLU A 173 2.55 -16.31 4.32
N ASN A 174 3.16 -17.10 3.44
CA ASN A 174 2.46 -18.08 2.59
C ASN A 174 1.29 -17.47 1.80
N MET A 175 1.51 -16.29 1.21
CA MET A 175 0.56 -15.62 0.33
C MET A 175 0.87 -15.92 -1.13
N PRO A 176 -0.10 -16.34 -1.96
CA PRO A 176 0.17 -16.72 -3.35
C PRO A 176 0.60 -15.51 -4.20
N LEU A 177 1.80 -15.58 -4.78
CA LEU A 177 2.34 -14.54 -5.67
C LEU A 177 2.18 -14.98 -7.13
N ALA A 178 1.46 -14.19 -7.93
CA ALA A 178 1.34 -14.40 -9.37
C ALA A 178 2.60 -13.97 -10.14
N GLY A 179 3.23 -12.87 -9.74
CA GLY A 179 4.46 -12.37 -10.37
C GLY A 179 4.76 -10.90 -10.12
N LEU A 180 5.75 -10.40 -10.86
CA LEU A 180 6.19 -9.01 -10.89
C LEU A 180 5.86 -8.37 -12.25
N VAL A 181 5.15 -7.24 -12.22
CA VAL A 181 5.03 -6.31 -13.34
C VAL A 181 6.13 -5.26 -13.24
N VAL A 182 6.99 -5.22 -14.26
CA VAL A 182 8.01 -4.18 -14.39
C VAL A 182 7.47 -3.10 -15.30
N ASN A 183 6.99 -2.02 -14.69
CA ASN A 183 6.34 -0.92 -15.38
C ASN A 183 7.37 0.10 -15.93
N ARG A 184 6.98 0.79 -17.00
CA ARG A 184 7.73 1.88 -17.66
C ARG A 184 9.11 1.47 -18.16
N THR A 185 9.19 0.31 -18.82
CA THR A 185 10.42 -0.13 -19.51
C THR A 185 10.63 0.59 -20.84
N HIS A 186 11.86 0.61 -21.34
CA HIS A 186 12.25 1.30 -22.57
C HIS A 186 12.92 0.33 -23.56
N PRO A 187 12.19 -0.64 -24.14
CA PRO A 187 12.77 -1.58 -25.10
C PRO A 187 13.37 -0.84 -26.30
N THR A 188 14.48 -1.34 -26.82
CA THR A 188 15.11 -0.83 -28.04
C THR A 188 14.27 -1.22 -29.25
N LEU A 189 14.00 -0.24 -30.12
CA LEU A 189 13.20 -0.44 -31.36
C LEU A 189 14.09 -0.57 -32.61
N SER A 190 15.40 -0.41 -32.43
CA SER A 190 16.43 -0.54 -33.46
C SER A 190 17.56 -1.41 -32.91
N SER A 191 18.23 -2.13 -33.81
CA SER A 191 19.35 -3.04 -33.50
C SER A 191 20.70 -2.33 -33.41
N VAL A 192 20.78 -1.03 -33.73
CA VAL A 192 22.03 -0.25 -33.67
C VAL A 192 22.53 -0.20 -32.22
N GLN A 193 23.82 -0.43 -32.00
CA GLN A 193 24.40 -0.35 -30.66
C GLN A 193 24.52 1.11 -30.19
N ALA A 194 24.43 1.33 -28.88
CA ALA A 194 24.38 2.68 -28.29
C ALA A 194 25.66 3.48 -28.54
N ASP A 195 26.81 2.83 -28.40
CA ASP A 195 28.15 3.39 -28.64
C ASP A 195 28.38 3.72 -30.13
N HIS A 196 27.92 2.84 -31.04
CA HIS A 196 27.95 3.08 -32.47
C HIS A 196 27.08 4.29 -32.86
N ALA A 197 25.86 4.38 -32.29
CA ALA A 197 24.97 5.51 -32.55
C ALA A 197 25.55 6.82 -32.02
N ALA A 198 26.12 6.82 -30.81
CA ALA A 198 26.78 8.00 -30.25
C ALA A 198 27.98 8.45 -31.10
N THR A 199 28.84 7.50 -31.48
CA THR A 199 30.01 7.79 -32.33
C THR A 199 29.60 8.33 -33.69
N ALA A 200 28.57 7.76 -34.31
CA ALA A 200 28.05 8.25 -35.59
C ALA A 200 27.46 9.67 -35.47
N ALA A 201 26.76 9.97 -34.37
CA ALA A 201 26.27 11.33 -34.11
C ALA A 201 27.42 12.34 -34.00
N ASP A 202 28.50 12.01 -33.28
CA ASP A 202 29.66 12.89 -33.11
C ASP A 202 30.44 13.12 -34.41
N LEU A 203 30.38 12.18 -35.36
CA LEU A 203 30.93 12.35 -36.70
C LEU A 203 30.07 13.27 -37.56
N LEU A 204 28.74 13.15 -37.46
CA LEU A 204 27.78 13.97 -38.20
C LEU A 204 27.81 15.43 -37.79
N ASP A 205 28.10 15.74 -36.52
CA ASP A 205 28.28 17.12 -36.03
C ASP A 205 29.42 17.87 -36.75
N ARG A 206 30.35 17.17 -37.40
CA ARG A 206 31.45 17.79 -38.15
C ARG A 206 31.05 18.19 -39.57
N ILE A 207 29.85 17.81 -40.00
CA ILE A 207 29.31 18.09 -41.31
C ILE A 207 28.32 19.24 -41.16
N ASP A 208 28.59 20.35 -41.84
CA ASP A 208 27.71 21.51 -41.88
C ASP A 208 26.56 21.27 -42.88
N ASP A 209 25.63 20.40 -42.49
CA ASP A 209 24.43 20.02 -43.24
C ASP A 209 23.22 19.84 -42.29
N PRO A 210 22.07 20.48 -42.55
CA PRO A 210 20.87 20.32 -41.70
C PRO A 210 20.37 18.87 -41.60
N GLY A 211 20.57 18.05 -42.64
CA GLY A 211 20.25 16.62 -42.61
C GLY A 211 21.15 15.83 -41.67
N ALA A 212 22.44 16.19 -41.63
CA ALA A 212 23.40 15.63 -40.68
C ALA A 212 23.03 15.98 -39.23
N GLU A 213 22.62 17.22 -38.95
CA GLU A 213 22.18 17.66 -37.62
C GLU A 213 20.97 16.87 -37.12
N LEU A 214 19.92 16.74 -37.93
CA LEU A 214 18.72 15.95 -37.57
C LEU A 214 19.08 14.48 -37.34
N THR A 215 19.93 13.91 -38.19
CA THR A 215 20.35 12.50 -38.07
C THR A 215 21.16 12.28 -36.79
N ALA A 216 22.06 13.20 -36.45
CA ALA A 216 22.82 13.16 -35.20
C ALA A 216 21.89 13.19 -33.98
N ALA A 217 20.85 14.04 -34.00
CA ALA A 217 19.85 14.11 -32.93
C ALA A 217 19.07 12.79 -32.76
N VAL A 218 18.61 12.18 -33.86
CA VAL A 218 17.91 10.88 -33.84
C VAL A 218 18.80 9.78 -33.26
N LEU A 219 20.08 9.73 -33.68
CA LEU A 219 21.05 8.78 -33.16
C LEU A 219 21.30 8.95 -31.66
N ARG A 220 21.34 10.20 -31.17
CA ARG A 220 21.47 10.49 -29.73
C ARG A 220 20.26 10.02 -28.92
N ILE A 221 19.04 10.25 -29.42
CA ILE A 221 17.82 9.74 -28.77
C ILE A 221 17.84 8.21 -28.69
N HIS A 222 18.24 7.54 -29.77
CA HIS A 222 18.41 6.09 -29.79
C HIS A 222 19.48 5.61 -28.79
N ALA A 223 20.67 6.24 -28.80
CA ALA A 223 21.76 5.90 -27.89
C ALA A 223 21.33 6.04 -26.42
N GLN A 224 20.65 7.15 -26.06
CA GLN A 224 20.13 7.37 -24.72
C GLN A 224 19.11 6.29 -24.33
N ARG A 225 18.16 5.97 -25.21
CA ARG A 225 17.17 4.91 -24.98
C ARG A 225 17.83 3.54 -24.80
N ALA A 226 18.83 3.21 -25.61
CA ALA A 226 19.55 1.94 -25.53
C ALA A 226 20.37 1.81 -24.23
N VAL A 227 20.98 2.90 -23.75
CA VAL A 227 21.65 2.93 -22.43
C VAL A 227 20.65 2.69 -21.30
N THR A 228 19.47 3.32 -21.35
CA THR A 228 18.39 3.09 -20.39
C THR A 228 17.94 1.63 -20.41
N ALA A 229 17.65 1.07 -21.58
CA ALA A 229 17.26 -0.33 -21.74
C ALA A 229 18.29 -1.29 -21.14
N ALA A 230 19.59 -1.05 -21.40
CA ALA A 230 20.66 -1.87 -20.86
C ALA A 230 20.75 -1.80 -19.32
N ARG A 231 20.47 -0.62 -18.75
CA ARG A 231 20.38 -0.44 -17.28
C ARG A 231 19.22 -1.23 -16.71
N GLU A 232 18.04 -1.14 -17.31
CA GLU A 232 16.84 -1.88 -16.89
C GLU A 232 17.08 -3.40 -16.91
N VAL A 233 17.66 -3.92 -18.01
CA VAL A 233 18.02 -5.34 -18.11
C VAL A 233 18.97 -5.78 -16.99
N ARG A 234 19.98 -4.96 -16.64
CA ARG A 234 20.89 -5.27 -15.54
C ARG A 234 20.20 -5.30 -14.17
N LEU A 235 19.28 -4.38 -13.93
CA LEU A 235 18.49 -4.35 -12.70
C LEU A 235 17.59 -5.59 -12.59
N LEU A 236 16.91 -5.94 -13.69
CA LEU A 236 16.06 -7.12 -13.74
C LEU A 236 16.84 -8.42 -13.57
N LYS A 237 18.04 -8.54 -14.18
CA LYS A 237 18.92 -9.70 -13.98
C LYS A 237 19.26 -9.94 -12.50
N ARG A 238 19.46 -8.87 -11.71
CA ARG A 238 19.72 -8.98 -10.27
C ARG A 238 18.48 -9.49 -9.54
N PHE A 239 17.31 -8.92 -9.84
CA PHE A 239 16.04 -9.36 -9.26
C PHE A 239 15.74 -10.82 -9.57
N THR A 240 15.83 -11.23 -10.85
CA THR A 240 15.59 -12.62 -11.28
C THR A 240 16.62 -13.59 -10.70
N GLY A 241 17.86 -13.14 -10.46
CA GLY A 241 18.88 -13.94 -9.80
C GLY A 241 18.53 -14.26 -8.34
N ALA A 242 17.97 -13.29 -7.62
CA ALA A 242 17.52 -13.46 -6.23
C ALA A 242 16.18 -14.22 -6.13
N HIS A 243 15.27 -14.00 -7.10
CA HIS A 243 13.92 -14.57 -7.09
C HIS A 243 13.61 -15.35 -8.40
N PRO A 244 14.32 -16.46 -8.68
CA PRO A 244 14.22 -17.16 -9.97
C PRO A 244 12.87 -17.82 -10.24
N ARG A 245 12.03 -17.98 -9.20
CA ARG A 245 10.69 -18.58 -9.30
C ARG A 245 9.58 -17.56 -9.53
N VAL A 246 9.88 -16.26 -9.50
CA VAL A 246 8.88 -15.21 -9.66
C VAL A 246 8.70 -14.90 -11.14
N PRO A 247 7.51 -15.14 -11.73
CA PRO A 247 7.23 -14.75 -13.10
C PRO A 247 7.33 -13.23 -13.27
N ILE A 248 7.81 -12.77 -14.42
CA ILE A 248 7.97 -11.33 -14.71
C ILE A 248 7.31 -10.98 -16.04
N VAL A 249 6.59 -9.87 -16.06
CA VAL A 249 6.10 -9.22 -17.29
C VAL A 249 6.62 -7.78 -17.35
N GLY A 250 7.20 -7.41 -18.48
CA GLY A 250 7.66 -6.04 -18.74
C GLY A 250 6.59 -5.24 -19.47
N VAL A 251 6.21 -4.08 -18.93
CA VAL A 251 5.27 -3.16 -19.56
C VAL A 251 6.05 -1.94 -20.06
N PRO A 252 6.12 -1.69 -21.38
CA PRO A 252 6.79 -0.52 -21.92
C PRO A 252 6.11 0.78 -21.49
N SER A 253 6.91 1.86 -21.39
CA SER A 253 6.35 3.21 -21.30
C SER A 253 5.57 3.53 -22.57
N LEU A 254 4.27 3.77 -22.43
CA LEU A 254 3.37 4.08 -23.55
C LEU A 254 3.52 5.57 -23.92
N PRO A 255 3.42 5.94 -25.22
CA PRO A 255 3.58 7.32 -25.69
C PRO A 255 2.33 8.18 -25.47
N PHE A 256 1.54 7.88 -24.44
CA PHE A 256 0.32 8.58 -24.06
C PHE A 256 0.01 8.35 -22.57
N GLU A 257 -0.80 9.23 -22.00
CA GLU A 257 -1.29 9.08 -20.63
C GLU A 257 -2.38 8.00 -20.55
N VAL A 258 -2.41 7.24 -19.45
CA VAL A 258 -3.42 6.21 -19.20
C VAL A 258 -4.57 6.82 -18.42
N SER A 259 -5.44 7.55 -19.12
CA SER A 259 -6.56 8.29 -18.52
C SER A 259 -7.93 7.97 -19.14
N ASP A 260 -7.97 7.05 -20.11
CA ASP A 260 -9.21 6.59 -20.74
C ASP A 260 -9.25 5.06 -20.93
N LEU A 261 -10.42 4.53 -21.32
CA LEU A 261 -10.62 3.09 -21.51
C LEU A 261 -9.81 2.51 -22.67
N ALA A 262 -9.47 3.30 -23.70
CA ALA A 262 -8.65 2.83 -24.81
C ALA A 262 -7.19 2.67 -24.36
N ALA A 263 -6.67 3.64 -23.59
CA ALA A 263 -5.34 3.58 -23.00
C ALA A 263 -5.23 2.43 -21.97
N LEU A 264 -6.27 2.20 -21.16
CA LEU A 264 -6.31 1.05 -20.24
C LEU A 264 -6.24 -0.29 -21.00
N ARG A 265 -6.94 -0.42 -22.13
CA ARG A 265 -6.82 -1.61 -23.00
C ARG A 265 -5.41 -1.78 -23.55
N ALA A 266 -4.75 -0.69 -23.95
CA ALA A 266 -3.37 -0.77 -24.43
C ALA A 266 -2.39 -1.26 -23.35
N VAL A 267 -2.61 -0.90 -22.08
CA VAL A 267 -1.86 -1.45 -20.93
C VAL A 267 -2.18 -2.93 -20.73
N ALA A 268 -3.46 -3.30 -20.78
CA ALA A 268 -3.89 -4.70 -20.66
C ALA A 268 -3.28 -5.59 -21.76
N ASP A 269 -3.16 -5.09 -22.99
CA ASP A 269 -2.48 -5.79 -24.09
C ASP A 269 -1.00 -6.02 -23.79
N GLN A 270 -0.31 -5.10 -23.08
CA GLN A 270 1.08 -5.36 -22.65
C GLN A 270 1.13 -6.43 -21.56
N LEU A 271 0.23 -6.36 -20.57
CA LEU A 271 0.19 -7.28 -19.44
C LEU A 271 -0.14 -8.72 -19.83
N THR A 272 -0.96 -8.90 -20.87
CA THR A 272 -1.49 -10.21 -21.28
C THR A 272 -0.83 -10.80 -22.52
N ARG A 273 0.13 -10.09 -23.13
CA ARG A 273 0.97 -10.64 -24.20
C ARG A 273 1.66 -11.90 -23.70
N ARG A 274 1.39 -13.03 -24.37
CA ARG A 274 2.22 -14.22 -24.22
C ARG A 274 3.58 -13.91 -24.86
N GLY A 275 4.64 -13.97 -24.04
CA GLY A 275 6.02 -13.93 -24.51
C GLY A 275 6.38 -15.14 -25.34
#